data_AF-A0A484ZE41-F1
#
_entry.id   AF-A0A484ZE41-F1
#
_cell.length_a   1.000
_cell.length_b   1.000
_cell.length_c   1.000
_cell.angle_alpha   90.00
_cell.angle_beta   90.00
_cell.angle_gamma   90.00
#
_symmetry.space_group_name_H-M   'P 1'
#
loop_
_entity.id
_entity.type
_entity.pdbx_description
1 polymer ?
#
loop_
_entity_poly.entity_id
_entity_poly.type
_entity_poly.pdbx_seq_one_letter_code
_entity_poly.pdbx_strand_id
1 'polypeptide(L)' 'MIEDNPLLPSHGINRRDFMKLCTALAATMGLSANAAAEIAESVSNPQRPPVIWIGAQECTGCTESLLRATHPTI' A
#
# COMPACT_ATOMS: atom_id res chain seq x y z
N MET A 1 5.35 -1.06 -19.85
CA MET A 1 5.69 0.38 -19.78
C MET A 1 5.36 0.84 -18.36
N ILE A 2 6.39 1.02 -17.53
CA ILE A 2 6.28 1.59 -16.17
C ILE A 2 6.33 3.12 -16.33
N GLU A 3 5.45 3.64 -17.19
CA GLU A 3 5.44 5.04 -17.58
C GLU A 3 4.92 5.88 -16.42
N ASP A 4 5.81 6.74 -15.94
CA ASP A 4 5.65 7.87 -15.04
C ASP A 4 4.28 8.02 -14.38
N ASN A 5 4.06 7.26 -13.29
CA ASN A 5 2.97 7.55 -12.38
C ASN A 5 3.19 8.96 -11.76
N PRO A 6 2.34 9.95 -12.08
CA PRO A 6 2.53 11.34 -11.65
C PRO A 6 2.40 11.52 -10.13
N LEU A 7 1.98 10.48 -9.40
CA LEU A 7 1.87 10.50 -7.94
C LEU A 7 3.24 10.49 -7.24
N LEU A 8 4.26 9.80 -7.76
CA LEU A 8 5.56 9.74 -7.05
C LEU A 8 6.25 11.12 -7.00
N PRO A 9 6.34 11.89 -8.11
CA PRO A 9 6.95 13.22 -8.07
C PRO A 9 6.16 14.23 -7.23
N SER A 10 4.82 14.16 -7.23
CA SER A 10 3.98 15.08 -6.45
C SER A 10 4.11 14.89 -4.93
N HIS A 11 4.55 13.71 -4.50
CA HIS A 11 4.88 13.41 -3.10
C HIS A 11 6.38 13.53 -2.79
N GLY A 12 7.19 14.05 -3.73
CA GLY A 12 8.64 14.22 -3.54
C GLY A 12 9.44 12.91 -3.50
N ILE A 13 8.87 11.82 -4.02
CA ILE A 13 9.48 10.48 -3.98
C ILE A 13 10.36 10.28 -5.22
N ASN A 14 11.63 9.94 -5.01
CA ASN A 14 12.52 9.58 -6.11
C ASN A 14 12.17 8.19 -6.67
N ARG A 15 11.93 8.11 -7.99
CA ARG A 15 11.59 6.86 -8.69
C ARG A 15 12.59 5.72 -8.43
N ARG A 16 13.90 6.00 -8.38
CA ARG A 16 14.92 4.96 -8.15
C ARG A 16 14.86 4.41 -6.73
N ASP A 17 14.67 5.27 -5.74
CA ASP A 17 14.60 4.82 -4.34
C ASP A 17 13.32 4.05 -4.07
N PHE A 18 12.20 4.44 -4.71
CA PHE A 18 10.98 3.65 -4.73
C PHE A 18 11.20 2.25 -5.31
N MET A 19 11.86 2.14 -6.47
CA MET A 19 12.16 0.84 -7.06
C MET A 19 13.10 0.00 -6.20
N LYS A 20 14.09 0.60 -5.52
CA LYS A 20 14.95 -0.13 -4.57
C LYS A 20 14.13 -0.71 -3.42
N LEU A 21 13.16 0.05 -2.89
CA LEU A 21 12.25 -0.43 -1.86
C LEU A 21 11.43 -1.63 -2.35
N CYS A 22 10.81 -1.54 -3.53
CA CYS A 22 10.02 -2.63 -4.09
C CYS A 22 10.87 -3.89 -4.33
N THR A 23 12.10 -3.74 -4.83
CA THR A 23 13.04 -4.86 -5.02
C THR A 23 13.47 -5.47 -3.69
N ALA A 24 13.78 -4.64 -2.69
CA ALA A 24 14.13 -5.13 -1.36
C ALA A 24 12.96 -5.91 -0.74
N LEU A 25 11.73 -5.40 -0.87
CA LEU A 25 10.52 -6.07 -0.39
C LEU A 25 10.27 -7.40 -1.10
N ALA A 26 10.40 -7.45 -2.43
CA ALA A 26 10.29 -8.69 -3.19
C ALA A 26 11.33 -9.72 -2.70
N ALA A 27 12.57 -9.27 -2.47
CA ALA A 27 13.66 -10.14 -2.00
C ALA A 27 13.43 -10.65 -0.57
N THR A 28 12.95 -9.82 0.37
CA THR A 28 12.66 -10.28 1.74
C THR A 28 11.54 -11.30 1.79
N MET A 29 10.60 -11.22 0.84
CA MET A 29 9.51 -12.19 0.69
C MET A 29 9.90 -13.42 -0.15
N GLY A 30 11.14 -13.49 -0.65
CA GLY A 30 11.62 -14.60 -1.50
C GLY A 30 10.92 -14.68 -2.86
N LEU A 31 10.40 -13.56 -3.36
CA LEU A 31 9.66 -13.49 -4.63
C LEU A 31 10.60 -13.39 -5.83
N SER A 32 10.05 -13.65 -7.01
CA SER A 32 10.79 -13.55 -8.28
C SER A 32 11.22 -12.11 -8.59
N ALA A 33 12.23 -11.95 -9.45
CA ALA A 33 12.70 -10.63 -9.89
C ALA A 33 11.59 -9.78 -10.55
N ASN A 34 10.57 -10.41 -11.13
CA ASN A 34 9.43 -9.71 -11.73
C ASN A 34 8.48 -9.12 -10.68
N ALA A 35 8.46 -9.67 -9.46
CA ALA A 35 7.56 -9.21 -8.40
C ALA A 35 7.83 -7.76 -7.99
N ALA A 36 9.06 -7.26 -8.12
CA ALA A 36 9.37 -5.87 -7.84
C ALA A 36 8.57 -4.89 -8.71
N ALA A 37 8.34 -5.24 -9.98
CA ALA A 37 7.54 -4.43 -10.90
C ALA A 37 6.04 -4.51 -10.56
N GLU A 38 5.53 -5.70 -10.21
CA GLU A 38 4.14 -5.90 -9.80
C GLU A 38 3.82 -5.17 -8.47
N ILE A 39 4.77 -5.19 -7.53
CA ILE A 39 4.68 -4.42 -6.28
C ILE A 39 4.66 -2.91 -6.60
N ALA A 40 5.56 -2.43 -7.45
CA ALA A 40 5.61 -1.01 -7.81
C ALA A 40 4.29 -0.53 -8.44
N GLU A 41 3.70 -1.33 -9.34
CA GLU A 41 2.42 -1.02 -9.97
C GLU A 41 1.28 -1.00 -8.93
N SER A 42 1.13 -2.07 -8.15
CA SER A 42 0.04 -2.22 -7.18
C SER A 42 0.07 -1.18 -6.06
N VAL A 43 1.27 -0.79 -5.60
CA VAL A 43 1.44 0.25 -4.57
C VAL A 43 1.14 1.63 -5.11
N SER A 44 1.53 1.90 -6.36
CA SER A 44 1.43 3.25 -6.93
C SER A 44 0.04 3.54 -7.53
N ASN A 45 -0.73 2.50 -7.87
CA ASN A 45 -2.09 2.64 -8.40
C ASN A 45 -3.11 1.81 -7.59
N PRO A 46 -3.36 2.18 -6.31
CA PRO A 46 -4.30 1.44 -5.47
C PRO A 46 -5.75 1.67 -5.92
N GLN A 47 -6.38 0.65 -6.49
CA GLN A 47 -7.81 0.65 -6.86
C GLN A 47 -8.72 0.36 -5.63
N ARG A 48 -8.45 1.00 -4.49
CA ARG A 48 -9.19 0.77 -3.23
C ARG A 48 -10.31 1.81 -3.07
N PRO A 49 -11.53 1.41 -2.66
CA PRO A 49 -12.57 2.36 -2.32
C PRO A 49 -12.11 3.33 -1.21
N PRO A 50 -12.34 4.65 -1.34
CA PRO A 50 -12.00 5.60 -0.30
C PRO A 50 -12.90 5.39 0.92
N VAL A 51 -12.29 5.35 2.11
CA VAL A 51 -13.01 5.20 3.39
C VAL A 51 -12.64 6.38 4.29
N ILE A 52 -13.65 7.04 4.86
CA ILE A 52 -13.46 8.12 5.85
C ILE A 52 -13.79 7.55 7.22
N TRP A 53 -12.78 7.48 8.10
CA TRP A 53 -12.92 7.01 9.49
C TRP A 53 -12.70 8.19 10.45
N ILE A 54 -13.70 8.50 11.29
CA ILE A 54 -13.64 9.66 12.21
C ILE A 54 -13.91 9.16 13.62
N GLY A 55 -12.91 9.29 14.50
CA GLY A 55 -13.05 9.06 15.93
C GLY A 55 -13.32 10.36 16.68
N ALA A 56 -14.37 10.40 17.50
CA ALA A 56 -14.64 11.51 18.43
C ALA A 56 -14.22 11.10 19.85
N GLN A 57 -15.05 11.37 20.87
CA GLN A 57 -14.83 10.80 22.21
C GLN A 57 -15.20 9.31 22.21
N GLU A 58 -14.26 8.47 21.78
CA GLU A 58 -14.43 7.01 21.77
C GLU A 58 -13.61 6.31 22.85
N CYS A 59 -14.03 5.09 23.19
CA CYS A 59 -13.28 4.16 24.03
C CYS A 59 -12.44 3.15 23.23
N THR A 60 -12.32 3.34 21.90
CA THR A 60 -11.64 2.47 20.91
C THR A 60 -12.29 1.11 20.63
N GLY A 61 -13.35 0.74 21.36
CA GLY A 61 -14.04 -0.56 21.17
C GLY A 61 -14.65 -0.75 19.77
N CYS A 62 -15.10 0.32 19.11
CA CYS A 62 -15.60 0.25 17.73
C CYS A 62 -14.48 -0.07 16.73
N THR A 63 -13.29 0.50 16.92
CA THR A 63 -12.11 0.21 16.10
C THR A 63 -11.59 -1.21 16.35
N GLU A 64 -11.55 -1.67 17.60
CA GLU A 64 -11.18 -3.07 17.91
C GLU A 64 -12.17 -4.06 17.30
N SER A 65 -13.48 -3.78 17.39
CA SER A 65 -14.52 -4.62 16.81
C SER A 65 -14.37 -4.74 15.29
N LEU A 66 -14.01 -3.64 14.61
CA LEU A 66 -13.73 -3.65 13.18
C LEU A 66 -12.52 -4.54 12.85
N LEU A 67 -11.40 -4.41 13.60
CA LEU A 67 -10.19 -5.24 13.43
C LEU A 67 -10.41 -6.74 13.71
N ARG A 68 -11.53 -7.10 14.36
CA ARG A 68 -11.94 -8.49 14.63
C ARG A 68 -12.99 -9.03 13.65
N ALA A 69 -13.33 -8.30 12.58
CA ALA A 69 -14.20 -8.84 11.54
C ALA A 69 -13.58 -10.09 10.91
N THR A 70 -14.35 -11.17 10.73
CA THR A 70 -13.85 -12.44 10.17
C THR A 70 -14.45 -12.80 8.80
N HIS A 71 -15.52 -12.13 8.38
CA HIS A 71 -16.26 -12.44 7.14
C HIS A 71 -16.74 -11.17 6.41
N PRO A 72 -15.91 -10.55 5.54
CA PRO A 72 -14.48 -10.81 5.32
C PRO A 72 -13.62 -10.28 6.47
N THR A 73 -12.37 -10.75 6.55
CA THR A 73 -11.37 -10.13 7.42
C THR A 73 -10.93 -8.78 6.86
N ILE A 74 -10.48 -7.89 7.75
CA ILE A 74 -9.80 -6.65 7.37
C ILE A 74 -8.31 -6.68 7.71
#